data_AF-A0A0J8J0M7-F1
#
_entry.id   AF-A0A0J8J0M7-F1
#
_cell.length_a   1.000
_cell.length_b   1.000
_cell.length_c   1.000
_cell.angle_alpha   90.00
_cell.angle_beta   90.00
_cell.angle_gamma   90.00
#
_symmetry.space_group_name_H-M   'P 1'
#
loop_
_entity.id
_entity.type
_entity.pdbx_description
1 polymer ?
#
loop_
_entity_poly.entity_id
_entity_poly.type
_entity_poly.pdbx_seq_one_letter_code
_entity_poly.pdbx_strand_id
1 'polypeptide(L)' 'MRENTLEAFFTERFGEKTEREVAQFVSIPEEKNLDETTIRDLYQEKGVPLK' A
#
# COMPACT_ATOMS: atom_id res chain seq x y z
N MET A 1 -9.66 7.20 -7.28
CA MET A 1 -10.15 5.94 -6.67
C MET A 1 -8.99 4.99 -6.42
N ARG A 2 -8.25 4.53 -7.45
CA ARG A 2 -7.01 3.72 -7.29
C ARG A 2 -5.99 4.33 -6.32
N GLU A 3 -5.64 5.60 -6.50
CA GLU A 3 -4.69 6.30 -5.62
C GLU A 3 -5.16 6.34 -4.17
N ASN A 4 -6.42 6.72 -3.92
CA ASN A 4 -6.97 6.74 -2.56
C ASN A 4 -6.99 5.33 -1.92
N THR A 5 -7.24 4.28 -2.71
CA THR A 5 -7.19 2.88 -2.25
C THR A 5 -5.77 2.50 -1.83
N LEU A 6 -4.76 2.87 -2.63
CA LEU A 6 -3.36 2.63 -2.29
C LEU A 6 -2.93 3.44 -1.07
N GLU A 7 -3.29 4.72 -1.02
CA GLU A 7 -2.90 5.60 0.07
C GLU A 7 -3.49 5.10 1.40
N ALA A 8 -4.77 4.72 1.43
CA ALA A 8 -5.38 4.15 2.63
C ALA A 8 -4.69 2.84 3.05
N PHE A 9 -4.41 1.94 2.11
CA PHE A 9 -3.72 0.68 2.38
C PHE A 9 -2.31 0.88 2.94
N PHE A 10 -1.53 1.77 2.30
CA PHE A 10 -0.16 2.04 2.75
C PHE A 10 -0.13 2.83 4.06
N THR A 11 -1.08 3.73 4.31
CA THR A 11 -1.19 4.42 5.60
C THR A 11 -1.50 3.45 6.73
N GLU A 12 -2.43 2.51 6.54
CA GLU A 12 -2.74 1.49 7.55
C GLU A 12 -1.52 0.58 7.85
N ARG A 13 -0.77 0.19 6.83
CA ARG A 13 0.32 -0.79 6.98
C ARG A 13 1.66 -0.16 7.39
N PHE A 14 1.97 1.03 6.89
CA PHE A 14 3.29 1.64 6.96
C PHE A 14 3.30 3.05 7.57
N GLY A 15 2.14 3.60 7.94
CA GLY A 15 2.03 4.93 8.55
C GLY A 15 1.83 6.05 7.55
N GLU A 16 1.74 7.27 8.08
CA GLU A 16 1.36 8.46 7.32
C GLU A 16 2.30 8.72 6.13
N LYS A 17 1.75 9.24 5.05
CA LYS A 17 2.49 9.51 3.82
C LYS A 17 3.71 10.40 4.04
N THR A 18 3.52 11.46 4.82
CA THR A 18 4.58 12.44 5.13
C THR A 18 5.76 11.78 5.84
N GLU A 19 5.52 10.82 6.73
CA GLU A 19 6.58 10.09 7.43
C GLU A 19 7.35 9.17 6.47
N ARG A 20 6.62 8.49 5.57
CA ARG A 20 7.21 7.61 4.55
C ARG A 20 8.02 8.35 3.51
N GLU A 21 7.59 9.55 3.11
CA GLU A 21 8.29 10.36 2.09
C GLU A 21 9.55 11.04 2.64
N VAL A 22 9.61 11.33 3.95
CA VAL A 22 10.77 11.91 4.60
C VAL A 22 11.84 10.86 4.92
N ALA A 23 11.45 9.61 5.11
CA ALA A 23 12.37 8.53 5.44
C ALA A 23 13.15 8.06 4.20
N GLN A 24 14.46 8.32 4.19
CA GLN A 24 15.35 7.92 3.09
C GLN A 24 15.56 6.39 3.04
N PHE A 25 15.58 5.73 4.20
CA PHE A 25 15.72 4.29 4.34
C PHE A 25 14.83 3.80 5.48
N VAL A 26 14.02 2.78 5.20
CA VAL A 26 13.11 2.17 6.19
C VAL A 26 13.34 0.68 6.19
N SER A 27 13.55 0.10 7.37
CA SER A 27 13.53 -1.34 7.54
C SER A 27 12.09 -1.79 7.67
N ILE A 28 11.64 -2.63 6.73
CA ILE A 28 10.30 -3.21 6.74
C ILE A 28 10.41 -4.62 7.34
N PRO A 29 9.70 -4.92 8.44
CA PRO A 29 9.64 -6.27 8.98
C PRO A 29 9.10 -7.27 7.95
N GLU A 30 9.58 -8.51 7.99
CA GLU A 30 9.22 -9.54 6.99
C GLU A 30 7.72 -9.81 6.94
N GLU A 31 7.02 -9.74 8.07
CA GLU A 31 5.56 -9.90 8.16
C GLU A 31 4.79 -8.79 7.42
N LYS A 32 5.47 -7.68 7.10
CA LYS A 32 4.91 -6.57 6.33
C LYS A 32 5.19 -6.66 4.84
N ASN A 33 5.97 -7.64 4.39
CA ASN A 33 6.19 -7.88 2.96
C ASN A 33 4.84 -8.09 2.23
N LEU A 34 4.84 -7.70 0.96
CA LEU A 34 3.67 -7.80 0.10
C LEU A 34 3.93 -8.90 -0.92
N ASP A 35 2.94 -9.75 -1.13
CA ASP A 35 2.96 -10.71 -2.23
C ASP A 35 2.79 -9.98 -3.56
N GLU A 36 3.24 -10.60 -4.64
CA GLU A 36 3.14 -10.04 -6.00
C GLU A 36 1.69 -9.71 -6.39
N THR A 37 0.71 -10.38 -5.76
CA THR A 37 -0.71 -10.21 -6.06
C THR A 37 -1.40 -9.18 -5.18
N THR A 38 -0.79 -8.74 -4.07
CA THR A 38 -1.49 -7.96 -3.03
C THR A 38 -2.20 -6.72 -3.59
N ILE A 39 -1.55 -5.94 -4.45
CA ILE A 39 -2.15 -4.71 -5.02
C ILE A 39 -3.27 -5.02 -6.01
N ARG A 40 -3.13 -6.10 -6.78
CA ARG A 40 -4.16 -6.55 -7.73
C ARG A 40 -5.42 -6.98 -6.97
N ASP A 41 -5.24 -7.79 -5.94
CA ASP A 41 -6.32 -8.35 -5.15
C ASP A 41 -7.03 -7.22 -4.37
N LEU A 42 -6.27 -6.25 -3.82
CA LEU A 42 -6.82 -5.02 -3.21
C LEU A 42 -7.74 -4.23 -4.17
N TYR A 43 -7.34 -4.08 -5.44
CA TYR A 43 -8.18 -3.39 -6.42
C TYR A 43 -9.45 -4.16 -6.77
N GLN A 44 -9.37 -5.48 -6.89
CA GLN A 44 -10.55 -6.32 -7.11
C GLN A 44 -11.54 -6.21 -5.94
N GLU A 45 -11.07 -6.29 -4.71
CA GLU A 45 -11.90 -6.16 -3.50
C GLU A 45 -12.60 -4.80 -3.41
N LYS A 46 -11.93 -3.73 -3.82
CA LYS A 46 -12.48 -2.37 -3.79
C LYS A 46 -13.31 -2.03 -5.04
N GLY A 47 -13.58 -3.00 -5.92
CA GLY A 47 -14.36 -2.81 -7.14
C GLY A 47 -13.71 -1.87 -8.13
N VAL A 48 -12.39 -1.72 -8.07
CA VAL A 48 -11.64 -0.82 -8.93
C VAL A 48 -11.26 -1.61 -10.19
N PRO A 49 -11.70 -1.19 -11.39
CA PRO A 49 -11.39 -1.91 -12.62
C PRO A 49 -9.89 -2.10 -12.74
N LEU A 50 -9.41 -3.28 -13.12
CA LEU A 50 -8.05 -3.50 -13.58
C LEU A 50 -8.05 -3.26 -15.10
N LYS A 51 -7.05 -2.53 -15.60
CA LYS A 51 -6.91 -2.29 -17.06
C LYS A 51 -6.12 -3.43 -17.68
#